data_AF-A0A351FHR6-F1
#
_entry.id   AF-A0A351FHR6-F1
#
_cell.length_a   1.000
_cell.length_b   1.000
_cell.length_c   1.000
_cell.angle_alpha   90.00
_cell.angle_beta   90.00
_cell.angle_gamma   90.00
#
_symmetry.space_group_name_H-M   'P 1'
#
loop_
_entity.id
_entity.type
_entity.pdbx_description
1 polymer ?
#
loop_
_entity_poly.entity_id
_entity_poly.type
_entity_poly.pdbx_seq_one_letter_code
_entity_poly.pdbx_strand_id
1 'polypeptide(L)'
;MSLQRLPLIKEACSGASSDLLRSLGVEIDLLEDIGDLLSRAIADDPPATLHEGGVIREGWSAELDDIREIRDGARDFIAGLQVRERERTGIGSLKVGFNKVFGYYLEVTKANLDKVPEDYVRKQTLTNGERYFTPELKQWEEKVFEADDRIGSLEIELFAGVREQVAEALARLQDSGARAASLDVLSTLAEVAVRREYVCPEVHTGFDLEIRSGRHPVVETMMPRE
;
A
#
# COMPACT_ATOMS: atom_id res chain seq x y z
N MET A 1 -11.15 -2.02 -1.78
CA MET A 1 -10.40 -3.05 -2.52
C MET A 1 -11.25 -3.62 -3.66
N SER A 2 -10.70 -4.03 -4.81
CA SER A 2 -11.51 -4.47 -5.98
C SER A 2 -12.37 -5.71 -5.69
N LEU A 3 -11.87 -6.67 -4.91
CA LEU A 3 -12.62 -7.89 -4.55
C LEU A 3 -13.93 -7.58 -3.80
N GLN A 4 -13.94 -6.53 -2.96
CA GLN A 4 -15.13 -6.09 -2.22
C GLN A 4 -16.24 -5.54 -3.13
N ARG A 5 -15.98 -5.36 -4.43
CA ARG A 5 -16.98 -4.93 -5.42
C ARG A 5 -17.68 -6.10 -6.11
N LEU A 6 -17.14 -7.32 -6.01
CA LEU A 6 -17.72 -8.51 -6.65
C LEU A 6 -19.17 -8.80 -6.19
N PRO A 7 -19.55 -8.60 -4.91
CA PRO A 7 -20.95 -8.75 -4.49
C PRO A 7 -21.91 -7.80 -5.23
N LEU A 8 -21.49 -6.56 -5.51
CA LEU A 8 -22.32 -5.59 -6.24
C LEU A 8 -22.53 -6.01 -7.70
N ILE A 9 -21.50 -6.59 -8.33
CA ILE A 9 -21.61 -7.15 -9.69
C ILE A 9 -22.61 -8.30 -9.70
N LYS A 10 -22.49 -9.22 -8.73
CA LYS A 10 -23.39 -10.35 -8.59
C LYS A 10 -24.84 -9.91 -8.39
N GLU A 11 -25.05 -8.91 -7.54
CA GLU A 11 -26.38 -8.32 -7.29
C GLU A 11 -26.94 -7.69 -8.58
N ALA A 12 -26.15 -6.91 -9.31
CA ALA A 12 -26.57 -6.28 -10.57
C ALA A 12 -26.98 -7.32 -11.64
N CYS A 13 -26.36 -8.50 -11.65
CA CYS A 13 -26.69 -9.58 -12.58
C CYS A 13 -27.82 -10.51 -12.11
N SER A 14 -28.31 -10.37 -10.87
CA SER A 14 -29.31 -11.28 -10.28
C SER A 14 -30.65 -11.29 -11.02
N GLY A 15 -31.02 -10.18 -11.65
CA GLY A 15 -32.24 -10.04 -12.46
C GLY A 15 -32.07 -10.43 -13.94
N ALA A 16 -30.88 -10.87 -14.37
CA ALA A 16 -30.62 -11.16 -15.78
C ALA A 16 -31.31 -12.46 -16.23
N SER A 17 -32.05 -12.39 -17.34
CA SER A 17 -32.69 -13.55 -17.98
C SER A 17 -31.76 -14.29 -18.96
N SER A 18 -30.63 -13.69 -19.33
CA SER A 18 -29.65 -14.28 -20.26
C SER A 18 -28.74 -15.27 -19.54
N ASP A 19 -28.62 -16.49 -20.08
CA ASP A 19 -27.74 -17.53 -19.55
C ASP A 19 -26.28 -17.08 -19.50
N LEU A 20 -25.83 -16.32 -20.50
CA LEU A 20 -24.48 -15.76 -20.52
C LEU A 20 -24.27 -14.74 -19.38
N LEU A 21 -25.23 -13.86 -19.13
CA LEU A 21 -25.10 -12.89 -18.04
C LEU A 21 -25.17 -13.56 -16.67
N ARG A 22 -25.97 -14.62 -16.54
CA ARG A 22 -26.04 -15.44 -15.33
C ARG A 22 -24.71 -16.14 -15.07
N SER A 23 -24.12 -16.79 -16.08
CA SER A 23 -22.82 -17.42 -15.90
C SER A 23 -21.75 -16.39 -15.56
N LEU A 24 -21.68 -15.26 -16.27
CA LEU A 24 -20.65 -14.25 -16.00
C LEU A 24 -20.80 -13.57 -14.62
N GLY A 25 -22.01 -13.22 -14.19
CA GLY A 25 -22.23 -12.39 -13.00
C GLY A 25 -22.80 -13.11 -11.78
N VAL A 26 -23.72 -14.06 -11.95
CA VAL A 26 -24.35 -14.75 -10.80
C VAL A 26 -23.44 -15.85 -10.26
N GLU A 27 -22.73 -16.54 -11.14
CA GLU A 27 -21.79 -17.61 -10.79
C GLU A 27 -20.37 -17.11 -10.49
N ILE A 28 -20.17 -15.78 -10.47
CA ILE A 28 -18.87 -15.20 -10.13
C ILE A 28 -18.48 -15.59 -8.70
N ASP A 29 -17.22 -16.01 -8.55
CA ASP A 29 -16.62 -16.25 -7.23
C ASP A 29 -16.39 -14.89 -6.55
N LEU A 30 -16.82 -14.78 -5.29
CA LEU A 30 -16.69 -13.55 -4.51
C LEU A 30 -15.30 -13.40 -3.89
N LEU A 31 -14.51 -14.48 -3.85
CA LEU A 31 -13.14 -14.48 -3.34
C LEU A 31 -13.04 -13.89 -1.91
N GLU A 32 -14.07 -14.12 -1.09
CA GLU A 32 -14.18 -13.57 0.27
C GLU A 32 -13.02 -14.02 1.15
N ASP A 33 -12.57 -15.26 1.01
CA ASP A 33 -11.41 -15.82 1.69
C ASP A 33 -10.11 -15.04 1.39
N ILE A 34 -9.91 -14.67 0.13
CA ILE A 34 -8.76 -13.86 -0.30
C ILE A 34 -8.93 -12.40 0.14
N GLY A 35 -10.15 -11.88 0.08
CA GLY A 35 -10.50 -10.56 0.61
C GLY A 35 -10.14 -10.43 2.09
N ASP A 36 -10.54 -11.43 2.88
CA ASP A 36 -10.32 -11.50 4.32
C ASP A 36 -8.86 -11.72 4.66
N LEU A 37 -8.13 -12.55 3.90
CA LEU A 37 -6.68 -12.71 4.05
C LEU A 37 -5.95 -11.37 3.87
N LEU A 38 -6.18 -10.69 2.74
CA LEU A 38 -5.52 -9.42 2.43
C LEU A 38 -5.89 -8.34 3.45
N SER A 39 -7.16 -8.28 3.86
CA SER A 39 -7.64 -7.32 4.87
C SER A 39 -7.10 -7.58 6.28
N ARG A 40 -6.59 -8.77 6.59
CA ARG A 40 -5.96 -9.04 7.89
C ARG A 40 -4.45 -8.93 7.84
N ALA A 41 -3.84 -9.21 6.70
CA ALA A 41 -2.40 -9.29 6.58
C ALA A 41 -1.73 -7.98 6.11
N ILE A 42 -2.38 -7.21 5.23
CA ILE A 42 -1.77 -6.05 4.57
C ILE A 42 -2.33 -4.74 5.14
N ALA A 43 -1.46 -3.76 5.39
CA ALA A 43 -1.87 -2.42 5.81
C ALA A 43 -2.78 -1.74 4.78
N ASP A 44 -3.60 -0.76 5.19
CA ASP A 44 -4.52 -0.07 4.28
C ASP A 44 -3.81 0.83 3.26
N ASP A 45 -2.69 1.42 3.66
CA ASP A 45 -1.83 2.26 2.83
C ASP A 45 -0.36 1.77 2.92
N PRO A 46 -0.04 0.61 2.33
CA PRO A 46 1.30 0.06 2.39
C PRO A 46 2.24 0.89 1.49
N PRO A 47 3.51 1.10 1.89
CA PRO A 47 4.44 1.84 1.05
C PRO A 47 4.71 1.14 -0.28
N ALA A 48 5.20 1.94 -1.24
CA ALA A 48 5.45 1.47 -2.61
C ALA A 48 6.54 0.39 -2.69
N THR A 49 7.45 0.37 -1.71
CA THR A 49 8.53 -0.63 -1.64
C THR A 49 8.51 -1.36 -0.30
N LEU A 50 8.77 -2.66 -0.35
CA LEU A 50 8.81 -3.52 0.84
C LEU A 50 9.95 -3.15 1.80
N HIS A 51 11.01 -2.51 1.30
CA HIS A 51 12.15 -2.05 2.10
C HIS A 51 11.83 -0.87 3.00
N GLU A 52 10.73 -0.15 2.75
CA GLU A 52 10.27 0.95 3.61
C GLU A 52 9.54 0.43 4.87
N GLY A 53 9.20 -0.87 4.92
CA GLY A 53 8.47 -1.50 6.03
C GLY A 53 7.04 -0.98 6.18
N GLY A 54 6.27 -1.49 7.14
CA GLY A 54 4.87 -1.08 7.33
C GLY A 54 3.91 -1.65 6.28
N VAL A 55 4.30 -2.72 5.58
CA VAL A 55 3.43 -3.43 4.63
C VAL A 55 2.47 -4.37 5.37
N ILE A 56 2.96 -5.01 6.42
CA ILE A 56 2.18 -5.96 7.22
C ILE A 56 1.36 -5.23 8.28
N ARG A 57 0.09 -5.59 8.38
CA ARG A 57 -0.87 -5.03 9.34
C ARG A 57 -0.51 -5.43 10.77
N GLU A 58 -0.71 -4.52 11.71
CA GLU A 58 -0.65 -4.79 13.15
C GLU A 58 -1.66 -5.89 13.54
N GLY A 59 -1.24 -6.81 14.41
CA GLY A 59 -2.05 -7.95 14.84
C GLY A 59 -1.98 -9.16 13.90
N TRP A 60 -1.30 -9.06 12.76
CA TRP A 60 -1.08 -10.22 11.87
C TRP A 60 -0.03 -11.19 12.42
N SER A 61 1.04 -10.65 13.02
CA SER A 61 2.14 -11.45 13.59
C SER A 61 2.54 -10.87 14.94
N ALA A 62 2.32 -11.65 16.00
CA ALA A 62 2.70 -11.27 17.36
C ALA A 62 4.22 -10.97 17.46
N GLU A 63 5.06 -11.75 16.77
CA GLU A 63 6.50 -11.49 16.77
C GLU A 63 6.83 -10.12 16.13
N LEU A 64 6.17 -9.78 15.03
CA LEU A 64 6.38 -8.48 14.37
C LEU A 64 5.92 -7.33 15.27
N ASP A 65 4.78 -7.50 15.93
CA ASP A 65 4.23 -6.50 16.84
C ASP A 65 5.13 -6.30 18.07
N ASP A 66 5.67 -7.38 18.65
CA ASP A 66 6.62 -7.32 19.77
C ASP A 66 7.89 -6.53 19.38
N ILE A 67 8.44 -6.78 18.18
CA ILE A 67 9.65 -6.07 17.73
C ILE A 67 9.35 -4.59 17.46
N ARG A 68 8.16 -4.27 16.93
CA ARG A 68 7.69 -2.89 16.73
C ARG A 68 7.59 -2.16 18.08
N GLU A 69 7.04 -2.79 19.10
CA GLU A 69 6.97 -2.22 20.45
C GLU A 69 8.36 -1.93 21.03
N ILE A 70 9.31 -2.85 20.87
CA ILE A 70 10.71 -2.65 21.31
C ILE A 70 11.34 -1.45 20.58
N ARG A 71 11.17 -1.36 19.26
CA ARG A 71 11.68 -0.24 18.46
C ARG A 71 11.07 1.08 18.92
N ASP A 72 9.77 1.12 19.10
CA ASP A 72 9.04 2.35 19.44
C ASP A 72 9.40 2.82 20.85
N GLY A 73 9.50 1.90 21.81
CA GLY A 73 10.01 2.20 23.15
C GLY A 73 11.46 2.73 23.15
N ALA A 74 12.32 2.21 22.28
CA ALA A 74 13.68 2.73 22.12
C ALA A 74 13.72 4.13 21.49
N ARG A 75 12.84 4.40 20.50
CA ARG A 75 12.68 5.73 19.90
C ARG A 75 12.14 6.74 20.91
N ASP A 76 11.17 6.36 21.72
CA ASP A 76 10.61 7.18 22.79
C ASP A 76 11.66 7.54 23.84
N PHE A 77 12.51 6.58 24.21
CA PHE A 77 13.64 6.85 25.10
C PHE A 77 14.58 7.90 24.50
N ILE A 78 14.95 7.77 23.22
CA ILE A 78 15.82 8.73 22.51
C ILE A 78 15.17 10.11 22.43
N ALA A 79 13.86 10.18 22.18
CA ALA A 79 13.10 11.43 22.20
C ALA A 79 13.13 12.11 23.59
N GLY A 80 12.99 11.31 24.66
CA GLY A 80 13.10 11.77 26.05
C GLY A 80 14.50 12.21 26.46
N LEU A 81 15.54 11.68 25.80
CA LEU A 81 16.94 11.99 26.12
C LEU A 81 17.25 13.48 25.97
N GLN A 82 16.62 14.17 25.01
CA GLN A 82 16.82 15.62 24.83
C GLN A 82 16.47 16.41 26.09
N VAL A 83 15.34 16.10 26.73
CA VAL A 83 14.89 16.82 27.94
C VAL A 83 15.82 16.51 29.10
N ARG A 84 16.12 15.23 29.30
CA ARG A 84 17.00 14.76 30.38
C ARG A 84 18.39 15.38 30.29
N GLU A 85 18.98 15.43 29.09
CA GLU A 85 20.31 16.01 28.91
C GLU A 85 20.29 17.55 28.99
N ARG A 86 19.21 18.22 28.58
CA ARG A 86 19.04 19.66 28.81
C ARG A 86 19.01 20.01 30.28
N GLU A 87 18.28 19.23 31.08
CA GLU A 87 18.19 19.41 32.53
C GLU A 87 19.53 19.10 33.21
N ARG A 88 20.20 18.02 32.80
CA ARG A 88 21.50 17.61 33.36
C ARG A 88 22.61 18.64 33.10
N THR A 89 22.68 19.16 31.88
CA THR A 89 23.78 20.04 31.43
C THR A 89 23.49 21.53 31.55
N GLY A 90 22.21 21.90 31.71
CA GLY A 90 21.76 23.29 31.64
C GLY A 90 21.82 23.90 30.22
N ILE A 91 22.05 23.08 29.18
CA ILE A 91 22.17 23.54 27.79
C ILE A 91 20.79 23.54 27.12
N GLY A 92 20.00 24.59 27.29
CA GLY A 92 18.64 24.67 26.73
C GLY A 92 18.56 24.55 25.20
N SER A 93 19.65 24.80 24.47
CA SER A 93 19.74 24.67 23.02
C SER A 93 20.09 23.26 22.52
N LEU A 94 20.36 22.30 23.41
CA LEU A 94 20.76 20.93 23.05
C LEU A 94 19.65 20.25 22.25
N LYS A 95 19.99 19.58 21.15
CA LYS A 95 19.01 18.85 20.32
C LYS A 95 19.46 17.43 20.06
N VAL A 96 18.53 16.49 20.13
CA VAL A 96 18.73 15.14 19.59
C VAL A 96 18.35 15.17 18.12
N GLY A 97 19.24 14.72 17.25
CA GLY A 97 19.00 14.62 15.82
C GLY A 97 19.39 13.24 15.29
N PHE A 98 18.92 12.92 14.09
CA PHE A 98 19.26 11.70 13.35
C PHE A 98 19.84 12.05 11.98
N ASN A 99 20.83 11.28 11.55
CA ASN A 99 21.37 11.35 10.20
C ASN A 99 21.53 9.92 9.66
N LYS A 100 21.15 9.67 8.40
CA LYS A 100 21.22 8.32 7.82
C LYS A 100 22.64 7.71 7.81
N VAL A 101 23.70 8.53 7.76
CA VAL A 101 25.09 8.07 7.69
C VAL A 101 25.71 7.96 9.09
N PHE A 102 25.39 8.91 9.97
CA PHE A 102 26.01 9.02 11.29
C PHE A 102 25.07 8.63 12.43
N GLY A 103 23.87 8.14 12.15
CA GLY A 103 22.90 7.77 13.17
C GLY A 103 22.44 8.95 14.05
N TYR A 104 22.04 8.64 15.28
CA TYR A 104 21.63 9.61 16.29
C TYR A 104 22.83 10.39 16.86
N TYR A 105 22.57 11.64 17.24
CA TYR A 105 23.55 12.54 17.84
C TYR A 105 22.91 13.60 18.73
N LEU A 106 23.72 14.14 19.63
CA LEU A 106 23.43 15.31 20.45
C LEU A 106 24.14 16.51 19.83
N GLU A 107 23.38 17.51 19.40
CA GLU A 107 23.91 18.75 18.83
C GLU A 107 23.98 19.84 19.91
N VAL A 108 25.16 20.41 20.09
CA VAL A 108 25.44 21.50 21.03
C VAL A 108 25.98 22.70 20.27
N THR A 109 25.42 23.87 20.53
CA THR A 109 25.84 25.13 19.91
C THR A 109 27.23 25.55 20.40
N LYS A 110 28.01 26.25 19.56
CA LYS A 110 29.36 26.76 19.93
C LYS A 110 29.42 27.50 21.28
N ALA A 111 28.37 28.23 21.62
CA ALA A 111 28.30 29.03 22.85
C ALA A 111 28.15 28.21 24.15
N ASN A 112 27.94 26.89 24.05
CA ASN A 112 27.73 26.01 25.20
C ASN A 112 28.71 24.83 25.23
N LEU A 113 29.79 24.86 24.43
CA LEU A 113 30.76 23.77 24.34
C LEU A 113 31.55 23.57 25.66
N ASP A 114 31.70 24.63 26.43
CA ASP A 114 32.30 24.64 27.78
C ASP A 114 31.48 23.87 28.81
N LYS A 115 30.18 23.67 28.55
CA LYS A 115 29.25 22.94 29.42
C LYS A 115 29.06 21.48 29.03
N VAL A 116 29.75 21.03 27.97
CA VAL A 116 29.66 19.65 27.49
C VAL A 116 30.35 18.72 28.50
N PRO A 117 29.66 17.70 29.01
CA PRO A 117 30.25 16.74 29.94
C PRO A 117 31.37 15.89 29.30
N GLU A 118 32.29 15.37 30.11
CA GLU A 118 33.38 14.50 29.63
C GLU A 118 32.89 13.15 29.07
N ASP A 119 31.69 12.70 29.46
CA ASP A 119 31.09 11.46 28.94
C ASP A 119 30.61 11.58 27.48
N TYR A 120 30.61 12.78 26.90
CA TYR A 120 30.24 13.01 25.52
C TYR A 120 31.42 12.74 24.59
N VAL A 121 31.23 11.82 23.65
CA VAL A 121 32.23 11.53 22.63
C VAL A 121 31.90 12.34 21.37
N ARG A 122 32.83 13.23 20.97
CA ARG A 122 32.65 14.09 19.80
C ARG A 122 32.63 13.27 18.51
N LYS A 123 31.61 13.52 17.68
CA LYS A 123 31.35 12.82 16.41
C LYS A 123 31.66 13.69 15.19
N GLN A 124 31.27 14.97 15.22
CA GLN A 124 31.43 15.88 14.07
C GLN A 124 31.45 17.35 14.52
N THR A 125 32.28 18.18 13.88
CA THR A 125 32.26 19.65 14.05
C THR A 125 31.45 20.30 12.93
N LEU A 126 30.55 21.22 13.29
CA LEU A 126 29.74 22.02 12.37
C LEU A 126 30.14 23.49 12.44
N THR A 127 29.67 24.28 11.48
CA THR A 127 29.91 25.74 11.45
C THR A 127 29.41 26.43 12.72
N ASN A 128 28.28 25.98 13.28
CA ASN A 128 27.58 26.63 14.40
C ASN A 128 27.54 25.80 15.70
N GLY A 129 28.16 24.62 15.72
CA GLY A 129 28.09 23.71 16.87
C GLY A 129 28.94 22.46 16.69
N GLU A 130 28.82 21.54 17.64
CA GLU A 130 29.44 20.22 17.59
C GLU A 130 28.39 19.14 17.86
N ARG A 131 28.59 17.97 17.26
CA ARG A 131 27.76 16.78 17.45
C ARG A 131 28.51 15.77 18.29
N TYR A 132 27.81 15.17 19.23
CA TYR A 132 28.31 14.18 20.18
C TYR A 132 27.42 12.95 20.20
N PHE A 133 27.93 11.87 20.77
CA PHE A 133 27.12 10.74 21.24
C PHE A 133 27.51 10.38 22.67
N THR A 134 26.60 9.76 23.40
CA THR A 134 26.88 9.14 24.70
C THR A 134 26.83 7.61 24.58
N PRO A 135 27.48 6.87 25.48
CA PRO A 135 27.34 5.42 25.54
C PRO A 135 25.87 4.96 25.64
N GLU A 136 25.04 5.68 26.42
CA GLU A 136 23.61 5.40 26.56
C GLU A 136 22.87 5.63 25.23
N LEU A 137 23.08 6.76 24.55
CA LEU A 137 22.47 7.02 23.24
C LEU A 137 22.84 5.95 22.23
N LYS A 138 24.10 5.50 22.23
CA LYS A 138 24.58 4.47 21.31
C LYS A 138 23.92 3.10 21.58
N GLN A 139 23.71 2.72 22.84
CA GLN A 139 23.02 1.47 23.17
C GLN A 139 21.56 1.46 22.68
N TRP A 140 20.85 2.58 22.85
CA TRP A 140 19.47 2.69 22.37
C TRP A 140 19.39 2.78 20.85
N GLU A 141 20.35 3.46 20.23
CA GLU A 141 20.51 3.48 18.78
C GLU A 141 20.71 2.06 18.22
N GLU A 142 21.61 1.27 18.79
CA GLU A 142 21.85 -0.12 18.40
C GLU A 142 20.58 -0.96 18.50
N LYS A 143 19.77 -0.78 19.57
CA LYS A 143 18.46 -1.45 19.70
C LYS A 143 17.47 -1.05 18.61
N VAL A 144 17.41 0.23 18.24
CA VAL A 144 16.53 0.71 17.15
C VAL A 144 16.94 0.07 15.83
N PHE A 145 18.24 0.08 15.50
CA PHE A 145 18.74 -0.51 14.26
C PHE A 145 18.50 -2.02 14.18
N GLU A 146 18.80 -2.75 15.27
CA GLU A 146 18.55 -4.20 15.32
C GLU A 146 17.06 -4.53 15.14
N ALA A 147 16.18 -3.75 15.78
CA ALA A 147 14.74 -3.92 15.62
C ALA A 147 14.26 -3.58 14.20
N ASP A 148 14.72 -2.47 13.61
CA ASP A 148 14.37 -2.08 12.24
C ASP A 148 14.84 -3.12 11.20
N ASP A 149 16.06 -3.65 11.34
CA ASP A 149 16.59 -4.72 10.46
C ASP A 149 15.77 -6.01 10.57
N ARG A 150 15.38 -6.39 11.80
CA ARG A 150 14.57 -7.59 12.04
C ARG A 150 13.13 -7.42 11.56
N ILE A 151 12.53 -6.24 11.76
CA ILE A 151 11.22 -5.88 11.20
C ILE A 151 11.25 -6.00 9.68
N GLY A 152 12.25 -5.41 9.02
CA GLY A 152 12.37 -5.46 7.56
C GLY A 152 12.46 -6.89 7.05
N SER A 153 13.30 -7.72 7.67
CA SER A 153 13.47 -9.13 7.29
C SER A 153 12.19 -9.94 7.51
N LEU A 154 11.52 -9.77 8.65
CA LEU A 154 10.31 -10.50 8.99
C LEU A 154 9.11 -10.06 8.13
N GLU A 155 8.97 -8.77 7.84
CA GLU A 155 7.92 -8.30 6.91
C GLU A 155 8.10 -8.88 5.51
N ILE A 156 9.34 -9.02 5.03
CA ILE A 156 9.61 -9.66 3.73
C ILE A 156 9.12 -11.11 3.73
N GLU A 157 9.44 -11.86 4.79
CA GLU A 157 9.01 -13.26 4.94
C GLU A 157 7.48 -13.38 5.03
N LEU A 158 6.85 -12.61 5.91
CA LEU A 158 5.40 -12.63 6.09
C LEU A 158 4.67 -12.25 4.79
N PHE A 159 5.17 -11.23 4.09
CA PHE A 159 4.60 -10.81 2.81
C PHE A 159 4.76 -11.89 1.74
N ALA A 160 5.90 -12.58 1.69
CA ALA A 160 6.10 -13.73 0.81
C ALA A 160 5.08 -14.84 1.10
N GLY A 161 4.85 -15.17 2.37
CA GLY A 161 3.85 -16.16 2.77
C GLY A 161 2.41 -15.77 2.38
N VAL A 162 2.05 -14.49 2.49
CA VAL A 162 0.74 -13.99 2.00
C VAL A 162 0.64 -14.14 0.48
N ARG A 163 1.71 -13.83 -0.26
CA ARG A 163 1.73 -13.99 -1.72
C ARG A 163 1.56 -15.44 -2.15
N GLU A 164 2.16 -16.38 -1.44
CA GLU A 164 2.00 -17.82 -1.70
C GLU A 164 0.55 -18.25 -1.51
N GLN A 165 -0.10 -17.86 -0.41
CA GLN A 165 -1.52 -18.15 -0.17
C GLN A 165 -2.44 -17.54 -1.25
N VAL A 166 -2.15 -16.31 -1.70
CA VAL A 166 -2.90 -15.70 -2.81
C VAL A 166 -2.66 -16.44 -4.12
N ALA A 167 -1.45 -16.94 -4.36
CA ALA A 167 -1.10 -17.68 -5.57
C ALA A 167 -1.83 -19.02 -5.68
N GLU A 168 -2.19 -19.66 -4.56
CA GLU A 168 -3.02 -20.86 -4.55
C GLU A 168 -4.41 -20.61 -5.16
N ALA A 169 -4.92 -19.38 -5.06
CA ALA A 169 -6.20 -18.96 -5.65
C ALA A 169 -6.07 -18.32 -7.04
N LEU A 170 -4.90 -18.41 -7.70
CA LEU A 170 -4.63 -17.73 -8.97
C LEU A 170 -5.68 -18.01 -10.05
N ALA A 171 -6.09 -19.27 -10.22
CA ALA A 171 -7.09 -19.65 -11.22
C ALA A 171 -8.45 -18.99 -10.95
N ARG A 172 -8.89 -18.92 -9.68
CA ARG A 172 -10.15 -18.29 -9.27
C ARG A 172 -10.12 -16.77 -9.51
N LEU A 173 -8.97 -16.14 -9.21
CA LEU A 173 -8.73 -14.72 -9.47
C LEU A 173 -8.78 -14.40 -10.97
N GLN A 174 -8.13 -15.22 -11.80
CA GLN A 174 -8.13 -15.05 -13.25
C GLN A 174 -9.53 -15.24 -13.85
N ASP A 175 -10.26 -16.27 -13.43
CA ASP A 175 -11.63 -16.51 -13.89
C ASP A 175 -12.56 -15.36 -13.52
N SER A 176 -12.52 -14.91 -12.26
CA SER A 176 -13.32 -13.75 -11.80
C SER A 176 -12.97 -12.47 -12.55
N GLY A 177 -11.68 -12.25 -12.82
CA GLY A 177 -11.21 -11.12 -13.63
C GLY A 177 -11.71 -11.19 -15.08
N ALA A 178 -11.66 -12.36 -15.72
CA ALA A 178 -12.15 -12.56 -17.07
C ALA A 178 -13.67 -12.37 -17.18
N ARG A 179 -14.42 -12.83 -16.18
CA ARG A 179 -15.87 -12.60 -16.09
C ARG A 179 -16.20 -11.12 -15.94
N ALA A 180 -15.51 -10.42 -15.03
CA ALA A 180 -15.69 -8.99 -14.83
C ALA A 180 -15.36 -8.19 -16.11
N ALA A 181 -14.27 -8.53 -16.81
CA ALA A 181 -13.91 -7.91 -18.08
C ALA A 181 -14.96 -8.16 -19.17
N SER A 182 -15.52 -9.37 -19.24
CA SER A 182 -16.58 -9.69 -20.18
C SER A 182 -17.85 -8.87 -19.90
N LEU A 183 -18.22 -8.71 -18.63
CA LEU A 183 -19.35 -7.87 -18.22
C LEU A 183 -19.11 -6.39 -18.56
N ASP A 184 -17.89 -5.89 -18.39
CA ASP A 184 -17.52 -4.51 -18.74
C ASP A 184 -17.71 -4.25 -20.24
N VAL A 185 -17.20 -5.15 -21.09
CA VAL A 185 -17.36 -5.05 -22.55
C VAL A 185 -18.84 -5.13 -22.95
N LEU A 186 -19.58 -6.11 -22.44
CA LEU A 186 -20.99 -6.28 -22.79
C LEU A 186 -21.85 -5.09 -22.35
N SER A 187 -21.59 -4.57 -21.14
CA SER A 187 -22.29 -3.38 -20.62
C SER A 187 -21.97 -2.15 -21.46
N THR A 188 -20.71 -1.98 -21.85
CA THR A 188 -20.28 -0.90 -22.75
C THR A 188 -20.95 -1.00 -24.12
N LEU A 189 -21.00 -2.19 -24.71
CA LEU A 189 -21.67 -2.40 -26.01
C LEU A 189 -23.16 -2.13 -25.92
N ALA A 190 -23.82 -2.55 -24.85
CA ALA A 190 -25.23 -2.26 -24.62
C ALA A 190 -25.49 -0.75 -24.46
N GLU A 191 -24.67 -0.05 -23.68
CA GLU A 191 -24.76 1.41 -23.52
C GLU A 191 -24.54 2.13 -24.86
N VAL A 192 -23.53 1.74 -25.63
CA VAL A 192 -23.26 2.31 -26.96
C VAL A 192 -24.44 2.04 -27.89
N ALA A 193 -24.99 0.82 -27.90
CA ALA A 193 -26.12 0.49 -28.76
C ALA A 193 -27.35 1.34 -28.44
N VAL A 194 -27.68 1.53 -27.16
CA VAL A 194 -28.80 2.39 -26.74
C VAL A 194 -28.53 3.86 -27.10
N ARG A 195 -27.35 4.39 -26.76
CA ARG A 195 -27.02 5.81 -26.98
C ARG A 195 -26.87 6.19 -28.45
N ARG A 196 -26.49 5.23 -29.30
CA ARG A 196 -26.28 5.43 -30.74
C ARG A 196 -27.40 4.86 -31.58
N GLU A 197 -28.45 4.32 -30.97
CA GLU A 197 -29.58 3.69 -31.66
C GLU A 197 -29.10 2.59 -32.63
N TYR A 198 -28.16 1.76 -32.18
CA TYR A 198 -27.77 0.57 -32.93
C TYR A 198 -28.81 -0.53 -32.73
N VAL A 199 -28.90 -1.40 -33.73
CA VAL A 199 -29.83 -2.52 -33.76
C VAL A 199 -29.06 -3.84 -33.74
N CYS A 200 -29.67 -4.87 -33.16
CA CYS A 200 -29.11 -6.23 -33.21
C CYS A 200 -29.21 -6.75 -34.66
N PRO A 201 -28.09 -7.12 -35.31
CA PRO A 201 -28.15 -7.65 -36.67
C PRO A 201 -28.71 -9.09 -36.70
N GLU A 202 -29.41 -9.43 -37.77
CA GLU A 202 -29.78 -10.82 -38.07
C GLU A 202 -28.65 -11.51 -38.83
N VAL A 203 -28.20 -12.66 -38.34
CA VAL A 203 -27.10 -13.42 -38.95
C VAL A 203 -27.67 -14.64 -39.68
N HIS A 204 -27.36 -14.79 -40.97
CA HIS A 204 -27.73 -15.94 -41.79
C HIS A 204 -26.48 -16.62 -42.39
N THR A 205 -26.63 -17.85 -42.88
CA THR A 205 -25.53 -18.70 -43.39
C THR A 205 -25.17 -18.45 -44.87
N GLY A 206 -25.74 -17.41 -45.48
CA GLY A 206 -25.51 -17.05 -46.88
C GLY A 206 -24.34 -16.09 -47.07
N PHE A 207 -24.18 -15.58 -48.29
CA PHE A 207 -23.16 -14.59 -48.64
C PHE A 207 -23.71 -13.16 -48.82
N ASP A 208 -25.03 -13.00 -48.74
CA ASP A 208 -25.69 -11.71 -48.91
C ASP A 208 -25.47 -10.78 -47.70
N LEU A 209 -25.47 -9.47 -47.95
CA LEU A 209 -25.41 -8.43 -46.92
C LEU A 209 -26.42 -7.34 -47.26
N GLU A 210 -27.40 -7.15 -46.37
CA GLU A 210 -28.38 -6.07 -46.49
C GLU A 210 -28.25 -5.09 -45.33
N ILE A 211 -28.03 -3.80 -45.64
CA ILE A 211 -27.94 -2.72 -44.66
C ILE A 211 -28.98 -1.66 -45.01
N ARG A 212 -29.90 -1.37 -44.07
CA ARG A 212 -30.94 -0.34 -44.22
C ARG A 212 -30.59 0.89 -43.39
N SER A 213 -30.51 2.06 -44.03
CA SER A 213 -30.17 3.33 -43.38
C SER A 213 -28.90 3.26 -42.52
N GLY A 214 -27.88 2.55 -43.00
CA GLY A 214 -26.61 2.38 -42.30
C GLY A 214 -25.88 3.71 -42.10
N ARG A 215 -25.24 3.86 -40.94
CA ARG A 215 -24.44 5.03 -40.56
C ARG A 215 -23.00 4.58 -40.34
N HIS A 216 -22.05 5.47 -40.63
CA HIS A 216 -20.65 5.20 -40.33
C HIS A 216 -20.38 5.51 -38.85
N PRO A 217 -19.99 4.52 -38.01
CA PRO A 217 -19.98 4.64 -36.54
C PRO A 217 -18.98 5.67 -35.98
N VAL A 218 -17.94 6.02 -36.75
CA VAL A 218 -16.99 7.09 -36.38
C VAL A 218 -17.44 8.46 -36.90
N VAL A 219 -17.71 8.58 -38.21
CA VAL A 219 -18.04 9.88 -38.85
C VAL A 219 -19.27 10.53 -38.22
N GLU A 220 -20.29 9.75 -37.85
CA GLU A 220 -21.50 10.30 -37.21
C GLU A 220 -21.23 10.98 -35.86
N THR A 221 -20.11 10.64 -35.21
CA THR A 221 -19.72 11.24 -33.92
C THR A 221 -19.00 12.57 -34.07
N MET A 222 -18.52 12.88 -35.29
CA MET A 222 -17.76 14.08 -35.61
C MET A 222 -18.62 15.19 -36.23
N MET A 223 -19.87 14.90 -36.60
CA MET A 223 -20.78 15.89 -37.16
C MET A 223 -21.54 16.63 -36.04
N PRO A 224 -21.75 17.96 -36.15
CA PRO A 224 -22.56 18.71 -35.20
C PRO A 224 -23.98 18.14 -35.15
N ARG A 225 -24.54 17.95 -33.95
CA ARG A 225 -25.96 17.61 -33.79
C ARG A 225 -26.80 18.86 -34.10
N GLU A 226 -27.68 18.78 -35.08
CA GLU A 226 -28.76 19.77 -35.31
C GLU A 226 -29.82 19.71 -34.20
#